data_AF-A0A0F3IK58-F1
#
_entry.id   AF-A0A0F3IK58-F1
#
_cell.length_a   1.000
_cell.length_b   1.000
_cell.length_c   1.000
_cell.angle_alpha   90.00
_cell.angle_beta   90.00
_cell.angle_gamma   90.00
#
_symmetry.space_group_name_H-M   'P 1'
#
loop_
_entity.id
_entity.type
_entity.pdbx_description
1 polymer ?
#
loop_
_entity_poly.entity_id
_entity_poly.type
_entity_poly.pdbx_seq_one_letter_code
_entity_poly.pdbx_strand_id
1 'polypeptide(L)'
;MKIKLAFIVLLQFISLWVQADVLTPSVHPIDFSRPVSVKEIMQAGQFGGLLYPTEDVLPPSPISAKRGQSLGYENESFGQAIEAWNRHQYKQAYQLFSDHIQQYPNSPWIAESKLHQGCEARYEGRMNEAEQTYSDIIAVNQSKPGNGAKRFTKQSPVAHG
;
A
#
# COMPACT_ATOMS: atom_id res chain seq x y z
N MET A 1 27.78 57.72 -32.24
CA MET A 1 29.16 57.28 -31.89
C MET A 1 29.38 57.64 -30.43
N LYS A 2 29.66 56.76 -29.45
CA LYS A 2 30.01 55.35 -29.44
C LYS A 2 29.43 54.71 -28.17
N ILE A 3 28.92 53.50 -28.34
CA ILE A 3 28.51 52.51 -27.34
C ILE A 3 29.71 52.16 -26.45
N LYS A 4 29.53 52.03 -25.14
CA LYS A 4 30.25 51.08 -24.26
C LYS A 4 29.68 51.11 -22.84
N LEU A 5 29.62 49.92 -22.24
CA LEU A 5 29.14 49.57 -20.88
C LEU A 5 27.62 49.39 -20.73
N ALA A 6 27.12 48.28 -21.28
CA ALA A 6 26.08 47.48 -20.65
C ALA A 6 26.14 46.06 -21.22
N PHE A 7 27.25 45.37 -20.97
CA PHE A 7 27.37 43.93 -21.22
C PHE A 7 28.08 43.36 -20.00
N ILE A 8 27.59 42.22 -19.52
CA ILE A 8 27.88 41.58 -18.23
C ILE A 8 26.95 42.11 -17.12
N VAL A 9 25.71 41.63 -17.09
CA VAL A 9 25.05 40.92 -15.97
C VAL A 9 23.62 40.64 -16.43
N LEU A 10 23.41 39.66 -17.32
CA LEU A 10 22.05 39.14 -17.57
C LEU A 10 22.04 37.73 -18.17
N LEU A 11 22.91 36.82 -17.68
CA LEU A 11 22.85 35.40 -18.07
C LEU A 11 23.38 34.50 -16.94
N GLN A 12 22.79 34.60 -15.74
CA GLN A 12 23.04 33.60 -14.66
C GLN A 12 21.78 33.21 -13.87
N PHE A 13 20.60 33.40 -14.43
CA PHE A 13 19.39 32.81 -13.86
C PHE A 13 18.74 31.94 -14.94
N ILE A 14 18.22 30.79 -14.53
CA ILE A 14 17.67 29.70 -15.34
C ILE A 14 18.71 28.63 -15.72
N SER A 15 19.17 27.87 -14.72
CA SER A 15 19.44 26.42 -14.86
C SER A 15 19.58 25.80 -13.47
N LEU A 16 18.60 26.04 -12.59
CA LEU A 16 18.35 25.13 -11.47
C LEU A 16 17.28 24.16 -11.95
N TRP A 17 17.73 23.14 -12.68
CA TRP A 17 16.95 21.93 -12.85
C TRP A 17 16.82 21.33 -11.46
N VAL A 18 15.63 21.48 -10.87
CA VAL A 18 15.21 20.59 -9.79
C VAL A 18 15.14 19.21 -10.45
N GLN A 19 16.17 18.37 -10.26
CA GLN A 19 15.95 16.93 -10.36
C GLN A 19 14.97 16.61 -9.25
N ALA A 20 13.68 16.57 -9.57
CA ALA A 20 12.75 15.83 -8.75
C ALA A 20 13.29 14.40 -8.76
N ASP A 21 13.77 13.91 -7.62
CA ASP A 21 14.02 12.49 -7.44
C ASP A 21 12.74 11.79 -7.86
N VAL A 22 12.76 11.18 -9.05
CA VAL A 22 11.68 10.32 -9.50
C VAL A 22 11.75 9.16 -8.52
N LEU A 23 10.88 9.16 -7.51
CA LEU A 23 10.70 8.03 -6.62
C LEU A 23 10.38 6.83 -7.51
N THR A 24 11.40 6.05 -7.86
CA THR A 24 11.21 4.83 -8.63
C THR A 24 10.43 3.89 -7.72
N PRO A 25 9.23 3.46 -8.10
CA PRO A 25 8.51 2.44 -7.36
C PRO A 25 9.41 1.22 -7.18
N SER A 26 9.85 0.95 -5.96
CA SER A 26 10.54 -0.30 -5.63
C SER A 26 9.52 -1.20 -4.95
N VAL A 27 9.09 -2.24 -5.65
CA VAL A 27 8.34 -3.34 -5.03
C VAL A 27 9.36 -4.26 -4.37
N HIS A 28 9.19 -4.54 -3.07
CA HIS A 28 10.00 -5.55 -2.38
C HIS A 28 9.36 -6.94 -2.52
N PRO A 29 10.00 -7.89 -3.20
CA PRO A 29 9.46 -9.24 -3.32
C PRO A 29 9.36 -9.93 -1.96
N ILE A 30 8.29 -10.69 -1.74
CA ILE A 30 8.10 -11.45 -0.50
C ILE A 30 8.84 -12.79 -0.58
N ASP A 31 9.59 -13.12 0.49
CA ASP A 31 10.24 -14.41 0.67
C ASP A 31 9.31 -15.41 1.37
N PHE A 32 8.75 -16.34 0.60
CA PHE A 32 7.84 -17.38 1.09
C PHE A 32 8.56 -18.64 1.60
N SER A 33 9.90 -18.67 1.67
CA SER A 33 10.62 -19.83 2.23
C SER A 33 10.51 -19.94 3.76
N ARG A 34 9.91 -18.93 4.39
CA ARG A 34 9.70 -18.79 5.84
C ARG A 34 8.37 -18.06 6.10
N PRO A 35 7.86 -18.08 7.34
CA PRO A 35 6.67 -17.32 7.69
C PRO A 35 6.82 -15.84 7.36
N VAL A 36 5.84 -15.30 6.62
CA VAL A 36 5.82 -13.91 6.19
C VAL A 36 5.48 -13.01 7.37
N SER A 37 6.31 -11.99 7.61
CA SER A 37 6.03 -10.99 8.66
C SER A 37 5.13 -9.87 8.17
N VAL A 38 4.43 -9.23 9.10
CA VAL A 38 3.61 -8.04 8.81
C VAL A 38 4.46 -6.93 8.18
N LYS A 39 5.69 -6.73 8.64
CA LYS A 39 6.59 -5.70 8.10
C LYS A 39 6.87 -5.94 6.62
N GLU A 40 7.09 -7.18 6.21
CA GLU A 40 7.36 -7.53 4.82
C GLU A 40 6.15 -7.26 3.92
N ILE A 41 4.94 -7.61 4.39
CA ILE A 41 3.70 -7.27 3.69
C ILE A 41 3.56 -5.76 3.53
N MET A 42 3.75 -5.01 4.61
CA MET A 42 3.66 -3.54 4.55
C MET A 42 4.62 -2.97 3.51
N GLN A 43 5.83 -3.53 3.41
CA GLN A 43 6.86 -3.12 2.44
C GLN A 43 6.62 -3.61 1.01
N ALA A 44 5.71 -4.56 0.79
CA ALA A 44 5.39 -5.11 -0.52
C ALA A 44 4.40 -4.24 -1.33
N GLY A 45 3.90 -3.13 -0.78
CA GLY A 45 2.99 -2.23 -1.48
C GLY A 45 3.59 -1.64 -2.77
N GLN A 46 2.76 -1.51 -3.81
CA GLN A 46 3.15 -0.91 -5.10
C GLN A 46 3.25 0.63 -5.00
N PHE A 47 4.10 1.25 -5.83
CA PHE A 47 4.30 2.71 -5.88
C PHE A 47 4.88 3.34 -4.61
N GLY A 48 5.59 2.56 -3.79
CA GLY A 48 6.33 3.07 -2.63
C GLY A 48 5.46 3.45 -1.42
N GLY A 49 4.15 3.13 -1.47
CA GLY A 49 3.26 3.26 -0.33
C GLY A 49 3.31 2.00 0.54
N LEU A 50 3.41 2.18 1.86
CA LEU A 50 3.25 1.07 2.79
C LEU A 50 1.79 0.58 2.76
N LEU A 51 1.58 -0.74 2.74
CA LEU A 51 0.26 -1.31 3.07
C LEU A 51 0.03 -1.16 4.57
N TYR A 52 -1.22 -0.99 5.00
CA TYR A 52 -1.54 -0.91 6.42
C TYR A 52 -2.69 -1.83 6.79
N PRO A 53 -2.51 -2.69 7.80
CA PRO A 53 -3.62 -3.47 8.32
C PRO A 53 -4.68 -2.56 8.94
N THR A 54 -5.96 -2.90 8.77
CA THR A 54 -7.06 -2.11 9.34
C THR A 54 -7.24 -2.31 10.84
N GLU A 55 -6.71 -3.40 11.39
CA GLU A 55 -6.75 -3.68 12.82
C GLU A 55 -5.33 -3.75 13.41
N ASP A 56 -5.22 -3.55 14.73
CA ASP A 56 -3.94 -3.71 15.39
C ASP A 56 -3.53 -5.17 15.35
N VAL A 57 -2.46 -5.45 14.59
CA VAL A 57 -1.70 -6.68 14.75
C VAL A 57 -1.09 -6.63 16.15
N LEU A 58 -1.74 -7.28 17.11
CA LEU A 58 -1.27 -7.33 18.49
C LEU A 58 0.15 -7.90 18.52
N PRO A 59 1.07 -7.33 19.32
CA PRO A 59 2.37 -7.93 19.52
C PRO A 59 2.20 -9.35 20.11
N PRO A 60 3.12 -10.27 19.81
CA PRO A 60 2.99 -11.64 20.29
C PRO A 60 3.03 -11.72 21.84
N SER A 61 1.99 -12.31 22.43
CA SER A 61 1.83 -12.76 23.82
C SER A 61 1.95 -14.31 23.92
N PRO A 62 2.19 -14.95 25.09
CA PRO A 62 2.19 -16.41 25.21
C PRO A 62 0.88 -17.10 24.74
N ILE A 63 -0.27 -16.44 24.91
CA ILE A 63 -1.57 -16.87 24.35
C ILE A 63 -1.57 -16.76 22.81
N SER A 64 -0.71 -15.89 22.28
CA SER A 64 -0.56 -15.66 20.86
C SER A 64 0.38 -16.63 20.16
N ALA A 65 1.00 -17.63 20.79
CA ALA A 65 1.85 -18.57 20.04
C ALA A 65 1.04 -19.32 18.95
N LYS A 66 -0.19 -19.74 19.27
CA LYS A 66 -1.18 -20.22 18.28
C LYS A 66 -1.63 -19.14 17.31
N ARG A 67 -1.82 -17.90 17.80
CA ARG A 67 -2.17 -16.75 16.95
C ARG A 67 -1.02 -16.34 16.02
N GLY A 68 0.24 -16.55 16.38
CA GLY A 68 1.43 -16.20 15.62
C GLY A 68 1.67 -17.18 14.49
N GLN A 69 1.34 -18.46 14.70
CA GLN A 69 1.29 -19.46 13.63
C GLN A 69 0.13 -19.17 12.66
N SER A 70 -1.07 -18.87 13.18
CA SER A 70 -2.21 -18.39 12.35
C SER A 70 -1.86 -17.12 11.58
N LEU A 71 -1.15 -16.18 12.22
CA LEU A 71 -0.71 -14.92 11.62
C LEU A 71 0.31 -15.16 10.51
N GLY A 72 1.16 -16.18 10.62
CA GLY A 72 2.05 -16.59 9.54
C GLY A 72 1.28 -17.03 8.29
N TYR A 73 0.25 -17.88 8.46
CA TYR A 73 -0.55 -18.38 7.34
C TYR A 73 -1.45 -17.31 6.71
N GLU A 74 -2.08 -16.43 7.51
CA GLU A 74 -2.88 -15.32 6.97
C GLU A 74 -1.99 -14.30 6.24
N ASN A 75 -0.80 -14.01 6.77
CA ASN A 75 0.19 -13.14 6.13
C ASN A 75 0.70 -13.75 4.81
N GLU A 76 1.00 -15.05 4.80
CA GLU A 76 1.41 -15.74 3.59
C GLU A 76 0.32 -15.68 2.51
N SER A 77 -0.93 -15.98 2.89
CA SER A 77 -2.09 -15.91 1.99
C SER A 77 -2.29 -14.51 1.40
N PHE A 78 -2.24 -13.47 2.23
CA PHE A 78 -2.34 -12.10 1.74
C PHE A 78 -1.13 -11.68 0.90
N GLY A 79 0.08 -12.07 1.33
CA GLY A 79 1.33 -11.80 0.61
C GLY A 79 1.36 -12.41 -0.79
N GLN A 80 0.84 -13.62 -0.97
CA GLN A 80 0.67 -14.23 -2.30
C GLN A 80 -0.25 -13.40 -3.20
N ALA A 81 -1.35 -12.88 -2.65
CA ALA A 81 -2.27 -12.02 -3.39
C ALA A 81 -1.61 -10.69 -3.80
N ILE A 82 -0.83 -10.08 -2.91
CA ILE A 82 -0.05 -8.86 -3.20
C ILE A 82 1.04 -9.11 -4.24
N GLU A 83 1.73 -10.24 -4.20
CA GLU A 83 2.70 -10.60 -5.24
C GLU A 83 2.06 -10.74 -6.61
N ALA A 84 0.93 -11.43 -6.71
CA ALA A 84 0.17 -11.52 -7.95
C ALA A 84 -0.29 -10.14 -8.43
N TRP A 85 -0.75 -9.28 -7.51
CA TRP A 85 -1.13 -7.90 -7.80
C TRP A 85 0.05 -7.10 -8.38
N ASN A 86 1.20 -7.15 -7.72
CA ASN A 86 2.42 -6.45 -8.13
C ASN A 86 2.96 -6.91 -9.48
N ARG A 87 2.69 -8.17 -9.85
CA ARG A 87 2.99 -8.74 -11.17
C ARG A 87 1.93 -8.41 -12.22
N HIS A 88 0.95 -7.57 -11.88
CA HIS A 88 -0.19 -7.20 -12.72
C HIS A 88 -1.05 -8.39 -13.15
N GLN A 89 -1.06 -9.47 -12.37
CA GLN A 89 -1.87 -10.66 -12.60
C GLN A 89 -3.25 -10.48 -11.95
N TYR A 90 -4.00 -9.45 -12.35
CA TYR A 90 -5.15 -8.96 -11.59
C TYR A 90 -6.25 -10.00 -11.35
N LYS A 91 -6.55 -10.85 -12.34
CA LYS A 91 -7.54 -11.93 -12.18
C LYS A 91 -7.11 -12.96 -11.15
N GLN A 92 -5.82 -13.31 -11.14
CA GLN A 92 -5.25 -14.22 -10.15
C GLN A 92 -5.22 -13.56 -8.77
N ALA A 93 -4.79 -12.31 -8.70
CA ALA A 93 -4.78 -11.53 -7.46
C ALA A 93 -6.19 -11.45 -6.84
N TYR A 94 -7.21 -11.15 -7.66
CA TYR A 94 -8.61 -11.13 -7.23
C TYR A 94 -9.05 -12.46 -6.61
N GLN A 95 -8.69 -13.59 -7.23
CA GLN A 95 -9.01 -14.90 -6.68
C GLN A 95 -8.29 -15.13 -5.35
N LEU A 96 -7.00 -14.82 -5.27
CA LEU A 96 -6.22 -14.96 -4.04
C LEU A 96 -6.75 -14.06 -2.90
N PHE A 97 -7.21 -12.84 -3.20
CA PHE A 97 -7.89 -11.99 -2.23
C PHE A 97 -9.24 -12.59 -1.78
N SER A 98 -10.03 -13.15 -2.70
CA SER A 98 -11.28 -13.85 -2.35
C SER A 98 -11.01 -15.02 -1.41
N ASP A 99 -10.01 -15.84 -1.74
CA ASP A 99 -9.61 -17.00 -0.95
C ASP A 99 -9.13 -16.56 0.45
N HIS A 100 -8.32 -15.50 0.52
CA HIS A 100 -7.87 -14.91 1.79
C HIS A 100 -9.06 -14.48 2.66
N ILE A 101 -10.02 -13.75 2.08
CA ILE A 101 -11.21 -13.26 2.78
C ILE A 101 -12.04 -14.42 3.32
N GLN A 102 -12.20 -15.49 2.55
CA GLN A 102 -12.96 -16.66 2.95
C GLN A 102 -12.25 -17.47 4.06
N GLN A 103 -10.94 -17.67 3.93
CA GLN A 103 -10.17 -18.51 4.85
C GLN A 103 -9.85 -17.81 6.17
N TYR A 104 -9.65 -16.48 6.13
CA TYR A 104 -9.24 -15.68 7.28
C TYR A 104 -10.20 -14.50 7.51
N PRO A 105 -11.49 -14.74 7.81
CA PRO A 105 -12.50 -13.67 7.89
C PRO A 105 -12.25 -12.62 8.99
N ASN A 106 -11.36 -12.92 9.94
CA ASN A 106 -10.92 -12.02 11.01
C ASN A 106 -9.51 -11.44 10.79
N SER A 107 -8.94 -11.64 9.59
CA SER A 107 -7.61 -11.13 9.23
C SER A 107 -7.58 -9.60 9.30
N PRO A 108 -6.49 -8.99 9.80
CA PRO A 108 -6.32 -7.54 9.75
C PRO A 108 -6.18 -6.99 8.32
N TRP A 109 -6.02 -7.86 7.31
CA TRP A 109 -5.85 -7.53 5.89
C TRP A 109 -7.14 -7.61 5.06
N ILE A 110 -8.30 -7.89 5.68
CA ILE A 110 -9.58 -8.02 4.96
C ILE A 110 -9.94 -6.76 4.18
N ALA A 111 -9.84 -5.59 4.80
CA ALA A 111 -10.21 -4.34 4.14
C ALA A 111 -9.26 -4.01 2.97
N GLU A 112 -7.96 -4.27 3.13
CA GLU A 112 -6.98 -4.09 2.06
C GLU A 112 -7.21 -5.06 0.90
N SER A 113 -7.57 -6.32 1.21
CA SER A 113 -7.96 -7.31 0.20
C SER A 113 -9.16 -6.84 -0.61
N LYS A 114 -10.21 -6.35 0.06
CA LYS A 114 -11.39 -5.77 -0.60
C LYS A 114 -11.05 -4.51 -1.40
N LEU A 115 -10.14 -3.68 -0.90
CA LEU A 115 -9.69 -2.48 -1.61
C LEU A 115 -9.09 -2.87 -2.97
N HIS A 116 -8.22 -3.87 -3.00
CA HIS A 116 -7.64 -4.37 -4.24
C HIS A 116 -8.66 -5.03 -5.18
N GLN A 117 -9.68 -5.73 -4.66
CA GLN A 117 -10.79 -6.23 -5.47
C GLN A 117 -11.58 -5.08 -6.13
N GLY A 118 -11.87 -4.02 -5.38
CA GLY A 118 -12.50 -2.82 -5.95
C GLY A 118 -11.63 -2.12 -7.00
N CYS A 119 -10.31 -2.06 -6.78
CA CYS A 119 -9.36 -1.52 -7.75
C CYS A 119 -9.28 -2.36 -9.03
N GLU A 120 -9.30 -3.69 -8.93
CA GLU A 120 -9.40 -4.57 -10.10
C GLU A 120 -10.71 -4.35 -10.87
N ALA A 121 -11.85 -4.29 -10.17
CA ALA A 121 -13.14 -4.03 -10.79
C ALA A 121 -13.13 -2.70 -11.56
N ARG A 122 -12.51 -1.67 -10.99
CA ARG A 122 -12.30 -0.38 -11.66
C ARG A 122 -11.43 -0.52 -12.91
N TYR A 123 -10.31 -1.25 -12.86
CA TYR A 123 -9.43 -1.45 -14.03
C TYR A 123 -10.12 -2.18 -15.18
N GLU A 124 -11.05 -3.08 -14.88
CA GLU A 124 -11.85 -3.79 -15.87
C GLU A 124 -13.14 -3.03 -16.28
N GLY A 125 -13.31 -1.79 -15.83
CA GLY A 125 -14.45 -0.94 -16.18
C GLY A 125 -15.77 -1.28 -15.47
N ARG A 126 -15.75 -2.16 -14.46
CA ARG A 126 -16.92 -2.57 -13.66
C ARG A 126 -17.15 -1.56 -12.53
N MET A 127 -17.51 -0.33 -12.90
CA MET A 127 -17.55 0.80 -11.96
C MET A 127 -18.56 0.64 -10.81
N ASN A 128 -19.74 0.06 -11.08
CA ASN A 128 -20.75 -0.18 -10.03
C ASN A 128 -20.25 -1.17 -8.97
N GLU A 129 -19.51 -2.21 -9.39
CA GLU A 129 -18.93 -3.20 -8.49
C GLU A 129 -17.82 -2.58 -7.64
N ALA A 130 -16.97 -1.74 -8.25
CA ALA A 130 -15.95 -0.98 -7.53
C ALA A 130 -16.57 -0.05 -6.49
N GLU A 131 -17.60 0.73 -6.86
CA GLU A 131 -18.31 1.65 -5.97
C GLU A 131 -18.94 0.92 -4.78
N GLN A 132 -19.64 -0.19 -5.04
CA GLN A 132 -20.22 -1.01 -3.97
C GLN A 132 -19.14 -1.51 -3.01
N THR A 133 -18.03 -2.02 -3.55
CA THR A 133 -16.91 -2.53 -2.75
C THR A 133 -16.32 -1.45 -1.86
N TYR A 134 -16.09 -0.25 -2.39
CA TYR A 134 -15.56 0.87 -1.61
C TYR A 134 -16.56 1.35 -0.55
N SER A 135 -17.85 1.39 -0.88
CA SER A 135 -18.92 1.76 0.05
C SER A 135 -18.99 0.78 1.22
N ASP A 136 -18.85 -0.52 0.96
CA ASP A 136 -18.84 -1.56 2.00
C ASP A 136 -17.63 -1.41 2.93
N ILE A 137 -16.44 -1.12 2.37
CA ILE A 137 -15.23 -0.85 3.17
C ILE A 137 -15.46 0.35 4.10
N ILE A 138 -16.01 1.44 3.57
CA ILE A 138 -16.30 2.65 4.36
C ILE A 138 -17.32 2.34 5.45
N ALA A 139 -18.43 1.69 5.11
CA ALA A 139 -19.50 1.38 6.06
C ALA A 139 -19.02 0.54 7.25
N VAL A 140 -18.11 -0.42 7.00
CA VAL A 140 -17.54 -1.29 8.05
C VAL A 140 -16.50 -0.57 8.92
N ASN A 141 -15.79 0.42 8.37
CA ASN A 141 -14.64 1.04 9.05
C ASN A 141 -14.91 2.45 9.60
N GLN A 142 -15.98 3.12 9.18
CA GLN A 142 -16.27 4.53 9.53
C GLN A 142 -16.32 4.82 11.04
N SER A 143 -16.75 3.86 11.85
CA SER A 143 -16.87 4.00 13.31
C SER A 143 -15.72 3.35 14.07
N LYS A 144 -14.80 2.67 13.37
CA LYS A 144 -13.66 2.01 13.99
C LYS A 144 -12.57 3.04 14.32
N PRO A 145 -11.80 2.86 15.41
CA PRO A 145 -10.62 3.66 15.64
C PRO A 145 -9.64 3.44 14.48
N GLY A 146 -9.39 4.49 13.69
CA GLY A 146 -8.57 4.44 12.47
C GLY A 146 -7.08 4.22 12.75
N ASN A 147 -6.69 3.12 13.40
CA ASN A 147 -5.31 2.86 13.79
C ASN A 147 -4.39 2.68 12.58
N GLY A 148 -4.89 2.10 11.48
CA GLY A 148 -4.21 2.13 10.18
C GLY A 148 -3.98 3.56 9.68
N ALA A 149 -5.03 4.39 9.66
CA ALA A 149 -4.93 5.81 9.27
C ALA A 149 -3.97 6.62 10.15
N LYS A 150 -3.92 6.34 11.46
CA LYS A 150 -2.96 6.96 12.39
C LYS A 150 -1.50 6.57 12.10
N ARG A 151 -1.24 5.42 11.47
CA ARG A 151 0.12 5.00 11.10
C ARG A 151 0.60 5.78 9.87
N PHE A 152 -0.29 6.03 8.89
CA PHE A 152 -0.01 6.94 7.78
C PHE A 152 0.41 8.33 8.28
N THR A 153 -0.33 8.92 9.23
CA THR A 153 0.00 10.28 9.71
C THR A 153 1.28 10.37 10.54
N LYS A 154 1.70 9.27 11.18
CA LYS A 154 2.94 9.22 11.96
C LYS A 154 4.19 8.92 11.13
N GLN A 155 4.05 8.30 9.97
CA GLN A 155 5.16 7.87 9.12
C GLN A 155 5.38 8.78 7.90
N SER A 156 4.42 9.62 7.54
CA SER A 156 4.65 10.69 6.56
C SER A 156 5.64 11.71 7.12
N PRO A 157 6.77 11.99 6.45
CA PRO A 157 7.53 13.21 6.72
C PRO A 157 6.54 14.36 6.53
N VAL A 158 6.34 15.16 7.57
CA VAL A 158 5.61 16.41 7.41
C VAL A 158 6.44 17.22 6.42
N ALA A 159 5.97 17.34 5.18
CA ALA A 159 6.42 18.37 4.29
C ALA A 159 5.96 19.69 4.93
N HIS A 160 6.82 20.26 5.77
CA HIS A 160 6.65 21.62 6.25
C HIS A 160 6.73 22.52 5.01
N GLY A 161 5.58 23.11 4.66
CA GLY A 161 5.51 24.25 3.76
C GLY A 161 6.09 25.51 4.40
#